data_AF-A0A9W9AQD1-F1
#
_entry.id   AF-A0A9W9AQD1-F1
#
_cell.length_a   1.000
_cell.length_b   1.000
_cell.length_c   1.000
_cell.angle_alpha   90.00
_cell.angle_beta   90.00
_cell.angle_gamma   90.00
#
_symmetry.space_group_name_H-M   'P 1'
#
loop_
_entity.id
_entity.type
_entity.pdbx_description
1 polymer ?
#
loop_
_entity_poly.entity_id
_entity_poly.type
_entity_poly.pdbx_seq_one_letter_code
_entity_poly.pdbx_strand_id
1 'polypeptide(L)'
;MLRTSLFLILLLLSSVFCLEDIKEEFKESLSIKSLRDGRVASSFSFKTLLRDAIPRDPQTLAFDDDDSQHYTLFPLTLGQILRQYAITELHLTLNAGKWDYDSWGYPDETGVGVGAELRAWMAGGSISSIDDRWQGVRNALAGLFCASLGSLNEQRTTSPRLSFPPEGALPDWGLPHELRHASHASEHVCTENLTPFLKLLPCKSLSGLAMLLNPHRIFDADWHGIGLHVLWRPEGVEVRLNVQLVSDPLRISGQKKQDWSFHSLFDRRVEKACPVAKFSRVSVDLPSSGLYRVYPEPMEVIEGKAYYDLKNNHEVWDIGTMWPADFEYPLSKLNPTLVPFSVRRNLLGSTQDRGQLSIVVTNNQQDTLQLLYLETMPWIIQFYLHTIRVHSDDVPRDDLISNMSYVLPVPHARPATFESVLTLPGRSSLTFTMDVAKAFLRYTEHPPDAQRGWDLLPAIFTPLTEFPNGSINLGRRVYTPSLLVDLATPDFSMPYNVIIFTCSVVAFIFGSVFNALTRKFIIVRLEPQKQTENSVGKNIDANKSNKPDASESEAH
;
A
#
# COMPACT_ATOMS: atom_id res chain seq x y z
N MET A 1 22.53 -52.65 -41.17
CA MET A 1 22.87 -52.40 -39.75
C MET A 1 23.60 -51.07 -39.49
N LEU A 2 24.41 -50.54 -40.42
CA LEU A 2 25.11 -49.24 -40.20
C LEU A 2 24.18 -48.00 -40.18
N ARG A 3 23.08 -47.99 -40.95
CA ARG A 3 22.14 -46.84 -41.01
C ARG A 3 21.26 -46.67 -39.76
N THR A 4 20.93 -47.77 -39.08
CA THR A 4 20.12 -47.74 -37.85
C THR A 4 20.93 -47.30 -36.63
N SER A 5 22.22 -47.66 -36.55
CA SER A 5 23.12 -47.16 -35.50
C SER A 5 23.40 -45.66 -35.63
N LEU A 6 23.53 -45.11 -36.84
CA LEU A 6 23.77 -43.68 -37.03
C LEU A 6 22.56 -42.83 -36.61
N PHE A 7 21.34 -43.31 -36.85
CA PHE A 7 20.10 -42.63 -36.44
C PHE A 7 19.90 -42.66 -34.93
N LEU A 8 20.25 -43.78 -34.27
CA LEU A 8 20.21 -43.89 -32.81
C LEU A 8 21.24 -42.98 -32.14
N ILE A 9 22.44 -42.87 -32.72
CA ILE A 9 23.50 -41.96 -32.25
C ILE A 9 23.09 -40.50 -32.46
N LEU A 10 22.43 -40.14 -33.57
CA LEU A 10 21.92 -38.78 -33.77
C LEU A 10 20.80 -38.41 -32.78
N LEU A 11 19.91 -39.36 -32.45
CA LEU A 11 18.89 -39.18 -31.40
C LEU A 11 19.52 -39.02 -30.02
N LEU A 12 20.52 -39.84 -29.67
CA LEU A 12 21.27 -39.73 -28.42
C LEU A 12 22.12 -38.44 -28.33
N LEU A 13 22.67 -37.93 -29.44
CA LEU A 13 23.35 -36.64 -29.49
C LEU A 13 22.38 -35.45 -29.46
N SER A 14 21.17 -35.58 -29.99
CA SER A 14 20.13 -34.54 -29.87
C SER A 14 19.61 -34.38 -28.43
N SER A 15 19.61 -35.46 -27.63
CA SER A 15 19.26 -35.39 -26.20
C SER A 15 20.36 -34.81 -25.31
N VAL A 16 21.60 -34.67 -25.79
CA VAL A 16 22.74 -34.16 -25.00
C VAL A 16 22.94 -32.64 -25.17
N PHE A 17 22.27 -32.00 -26.14
CA PHE A 17 22.36 -30.56 -26.39
C PHE A 17 21.05 -29.77 -26.18
N CYS A 18 20.12 -30.27 -25.35
CA CYS A 18 19.16 -29.38 -24.70
C CYS A 18 19.84 -28.76 -23.47
N LEU A 19 20.72 -27.78 -23.70
CA LEU A 19 20.89 -26.73 -22.70
C LEU A 19 19.53 -26.03 -22.65
N GLU A 20 18.72 -26.35 -21.65
CA GLU A 20 17.53 -25.57 -21.32
C GLU A 20 18.01 -24.15 -21.05
N ASP A 21 17.80 -23.27 -22.03
CA ASP A 21 18.05 -21.86 -21.85
C ASP A 21 17.02 -21.39 -20.81
N ILE A 22 17.48 -21.16 -19.58
CA ILE A 22 16.61 -20.79 -18.45
C ILE A 22 16.15 -19.36 -18.71
N LYS A 23 15.08 -19.21 -19.50
CA LYS A 23 14.48 -17.92 -19.85
C LYS A 23 13.91 -17.18 -18.64
N GLU A 24 13.54 -17.92 -17.59
CA GLU A 24 12.90 -17.37 -16.40
C GLU A 24 13.57 -17.85 -15.11
N GLU A 25 13.88 -16.91 -14.22
CA GLU A 25 14.56 -17.19 -12.96
C GLU A 25 13.80 -16.61 -11.77
N PHE A 26 13.40 -17.48 -10.83
CA PHE A 26 12.72 -17.07 -9.59
C PHE A 26 13.64 -17.16 -8.37
N LYS A 27 13.62 -16.12 -7.52
CA LYS A 27 14.34 -16.04 -6.26
C LYS A 27 13.42 -15.53 -5.15
N GLU A 28 13.55 -16.10 -3.97
CA GLU A 28 12.86 -15.63 -2.78
C GLU A 28 13.86 -15.33 -1.66
N SER A 29 13.61 -14.26 -0.92
CA SER A 29 14.42 -13.87 0.22
C SER A 29 13.59 -13.21 1.32
N LEU A 30 13.99 -13.43 2.57
CA LEU A 30 13.38 -12.82 3.75
C LEU A 30 14.48 -12.20 4.61
N SER A 31 14.40 -10.90 4.83
CA SER A 31 15.24 -10.15 5.76
C SER A 31 14.45 -9.93 7.05
N ILE A 32 15.03 -10.27 8.20
CA ILE A 32 14.44 -9.97 9.52
C ILE A 32 15.43 -9.18 10.34
N LYS A 33 14.96 -8.10 10.95
CA LYS A 33 15.75 -7.20 11.77
C LYS A 33 15.03 -6.84 13.06
N SER A 34 15.69 -7.08 14.18
CA SER A 34 15.21 -6.57 15.47
C SER A 34 15.51 -5.07 15.57
N LEU A 35 14.49 -4.28 15.89
CA LEU A 35 14.55 -2.82 15.99
C LEU A 35 14.86 -2.40 17.44
N ARG A 36 15.29 -1.14 17.60
CA ARG A 36 15.73 -0.61 18.90
C ARG A 36 14.59 -0.43 19.90
N ASP A 37 13.35 -0.39 19.43
CA ASP A 37 12.13 -0.28 20.24
C ASP A 37 11.51 -1.65 20.56
N GLY A 38 12.22 -2.76 20.30
CA GLY A 38 11.78 -4.13 20.59
C GLY A 38 10.87 -4.74 19.51
N ARG A 39 10.51 -3.95 18.49
CA ARG A 39 9.76 -4.43 17.32
C ARG A 39 10.66 -5.20 16.36
N VAL A 40 10.05 -5.94 15.45
CA VAL A 40 10.74 -6.75 14.45
C VAL A 40 10.30 -6.32 13.05
N ALA A 41 11.23 -5.81 12.26
CA ALA A 41 11.02 -5.55 10.84
C ALA A 41 11.25 -6.83 10.04
N SER A 42 10.29 -7.19 9.19
CA SER A 42 10.39 -8.32 8.27
C SER A 42 10.16 -7.83 6.84
N SER A 43 11.06 -8.17 5.92
CA SER A 43 11.01 -7.77 4.52
C SER A 43 11.14 -9.00 3.63
N PHE A 44 10.04 -9.37 2.98
CA PHE A 44 9.96 -10.42 1.99
C PHE A 44 10.22 -9.83 0.60
N SER A 45 11.08 -10.45 -0.18
CA SER A 45 11.34 -10.08 -1.58
C SER A 45 11.33 -11.32 -2.46
N PHE A 46 10.40 -11.32 -3.41
CA PHE A 46 10.23 -12.34 -4.44
C PHE A 46 10.57 -11.71 -5.79
N LYS A 47 11.59 -12.22 -6.47
CA LYS A 47 12.08 -11.68 -7.74
C LYS A 47 11.94 -12.72 -8.85
N THR A 48 11.29 -12.35 -9.93
CA THR A 48 11.18 -13.12 -11.16
C THR A 48 11.85 -12.33 -12.28
N LEU A 49 12.91 -12.87 -12.86
CA LEU A 49 13.60 -12.30 -14.00
C LEU A 49 13.19 -13.04 -15.27
N LEU A 50 12.68 -12.32 -16.26
CA LEU A 50 12.46 -12.80 -17.62
C LEU A 50 13.64 -12.32 -18.48
N ARG A 51 14.55 -13.23 -18.81
CA ARG A 51 15.79 -12.93 -19.52
C ARG A 51 15.53 -12.52 -20.96
N ASP A 52 16.35 -11.58 -21.44
CA ASP A 52 16.36 -11.07 -22.82
C ASP A 52 15.03 -10.45 -23.29
N ALA A 53 14.06 -10.29 -22.39
CA ALA A 53 12.81 -9.61 -22.68
C ALA A 53 13.01 -8.09 -22.68
N ILE A 54 12.37 -7.45 -23.65
CA ILE A 54 12.37 -6.00 -23.82
C ILE A 54 10.91 -5.52 -23.66
N PRO A 55 10.66 -4.37 -23.01
CA PRO A 55 9.35 -3.73 -23.03
C PRO A 55 8.84 -3.57 -24.46
N ARG A 56 7.53 -3.67 -24.66
CA ARG A 56 6.93 -3.51 -25.99
C ARG A 56 7.12 -2.07 -26.46
N ASP A 57 7.62 -1.89 -27.68
CA ASP A 57 7.72 -0.57 -28.32
C ASP A 57 6.31 0.03 -28.48
N PRO A 58 6.04 1.25 -27.98
CA PRO A 58 4.74 1.89 -28.11
C PRO A 58 4.27 2.09 -29.56
N GLN A 59 5.18 2.18 -30.53
CA GLN A 59 4.82 2.34 -31.93
C GLN A 59 4.19 1.06 -32.52
N THR A 60 4.49 -0.11 -31.95
CA THR A 60 3.94 -1.39 -32.42
C THR A 60 2.57 -1.71 -31.83
N LEU A 61 2.04 -0.89 -30.91
CA LEU A 61 0.68 -1.05 -30.38
C LEU A 61 -0.41 -0.94 -31.45
N ALA A 62 -0.09 -0.32 -32.59
CA ALA A 62 -0.97 -0.20 -33.74
C ALA A 62 -1.19 -1.52 -34.50
N PHE A 63 -0.24 -2.44 -34.37
CA PHE A 63 -0.21 -3.69 -35.10
C PHE A 63 -0.47 -4.84 -34.12
N ASP A 64 -1.23 -5.85 -34.53
CA ASP A 64 -1.42 -7.09 -33.76
C ASP A 64 -0.18 -8.01 -33.81
N ASP A 65 0.99 -7.45 -34.11
CA ASP A 65 2.27 -8.14 -34.20
C ASP A 65 3.00 -7.98 -32.86
N ASP A 66 2.58 -8.78 -31.88
CA ASP A 66 3.22 -8.88 -30.56
C ASP A 66 3.83 -10.27 -30.39
N ASP A 67 4.96 -10.37 -29.69
CA ASP A 67 5.58 -11.66 -29.40
C ASP A 67 4.63 -12.57 -28.61
N SER A 68 4.64 -13.87 -28.93
CA SER A 68 3.84 -14.86 -28.20
C SER A 68 4.23 -14.90 -26.72
N GLN A 69 3.27 -14.66 -25.83
CA GLN A 69 3.46 -14.56 -24.39
C GLN A 69 3.32 -15.94 -23.73
N HIS A 70 4.40 -16.72 -23.74
CA HIS A 70 4.45 -18.01 -23.04
C HIS A 70 5.34 -17.88 -21.80
N TYR A 71 4.71 -17.87 -20.63
CA TYR A 71 5.40 -17.75 -19.35
C TYR A 71 5.25 -19.01 -18.51
N THR A 72 6.32 -19.40 -17.81
CA THR A 72 6.32 -20.58 -16.91
C THR A 72 6.21 -20.18 -15.44
N LEU A 73 7.00 -19.20 -15.02
CA LEU A 73 7.10 -18.61 -13.67
C LEU A 73 6.60 -17.16 -13.65
N PHE A 74 6.77 -16.43 -14.75
CA PHE A 74 6.33 -15.04 -14.86
C PHE A 74 4.80 -14.96 -14.87
N PRO A 75 4.16 -14.03 -14.13
CA PRO A 75 2.70 -13.98 -14.06
C PRO A 75 2.10 -13.52 -15.39
N LEU A 76 1.35 -14.40 -16.06
CA LEU A 76 0.76 -14.13 -17.39
C LEU A 76 -0.09 -12.87 -17.44
N THR A 77 -0.98 -12.68 -16.46
CA THR A 77 -1.86 -11.51 -16.41
C THR A 77 -1.06 -10.21 -16.30
N LEU A 78 0.03 -10.21 -15.52
CA LEU A 78 0.90 -9.05 -15.41
C LEU A 78 1.66 -8.80 -16.73
N GLY A 79 2.20 -9.85 -17.36
CA GLY A 79 2.88 -9.75 -18.65
C GLY A 79 1.99 -9.16 -19.74
N GLN A 80 0.74 -9.61 -19.79
CA GLN A 80 -0.28 -9.08 -20.70
C GLN A 80 -0.53 -7.57 -20.47
N ILE A 81 -0.66 -7.14 -19.21
CA ILE A 81 -0.86 -5.71 -18.88
C ILE A 81 0.36 -4.88 -19.31
N LEU A 82 1.57 -5.33 -19.00
CA LEU A 82 2.82 -4.63 -19.33
C LEU A 82 2.95 -4.42 -20.85
N ARG A 83 2.66 -5.47 -21.64
CA ARG A 83 2.74 -5.41 -23.11
C ARG A 83 1.58 -4.61 -23.71
N GLN A 84 0.34 -4.82 -23.25
CA GLN A 84 -0.86 -4.13 -23.77
C GLN A 84 -0.74 -2.60 -23.66
N TYR A 85 -0.10 -2.10 -22.61
CA TYR A 85 0.04 -0.66 -22.37
C TYR A 85 1.48 -0.15 -22.59
N ALA A 86 2.37 -0.95 -23.17
CA ALA A 86 3.78 -0.61 -23.43
C ALA A 86 4.44 0.12 -22.24
N ILE A 87 4.38 -0.52 -21.07
CA ILE A 87 4.92 0.02 -19.83
C ILE A 87 6.41 -0.30 -19.75
N THR A 88 7.25 0.70 -19.50
CA THR A 88 8.71 0.50 -19.39
C THR A 88 9.14 0.27 -17.95
N GLU A 89 8.51 0.95 -17.01
CA GLU A 89 8.74 0.80 -15.57
C GLU A 89 7.42 0.98 -14.82
N LEU A 90 7.17 0.18 -13.80
CA LEU A 90 5.94 0.22 -13.00
C LEU A 90 6.25 0.01 -11.52
N HIS A 91 5.70 0.84 -10.65
CA HIS A 91 5.72 0.61 -9.22
C HIS A 91 4.33 0.84 -8.64
N LEU A 92 3.84 -0.13 -7.89
CA LEU A 92 2.63 -0.06 -7.08
C LEU A 92 3.00 -0.40 -5.64
N THR A 93 2.60 0.42 -4.68
CA THR A 93 2.66 0.10 -3.26
C THR A 93 1.29 0.34 -2.63
N LEU A 94 0.93 -0.52 -1.68
CA LEU A 94 -0.26 -0.42 -0.85
C LEU A 94 0.18 -0.61 0.60
N ASN A 95 0.13 0.45 1.40
CA ASN A 95 0.65 0.42 2.77
C ASN A 95 -0.36 0.92 3.79
N ALA A 96 -0.24 0.40 5.01
CA ALA A 96 -1.00 0.82 6.17
C ALA A 96 -0.08 1.02 7.39
N GLY A 97 -0.48 1.92 8.28
CA GLY A 97 0.30 2.31 9.46
C GLY A 97 1.26 3.47 9.19
N LYS A 98 2.07 3.84 10.19
CA LYS A 98 3.03 4.95 10.10
C LYS A 98 4.45 4.42 10.19
N TRP A 99 5.26 4.64 9.16
CA TRP A 99 6.68 4.36 9.24
C TRP A 99 7.39 5.37 10.16
N ASP A 100 8.05 4.89 11.21
CA ASP A 100 8.84 5.73 12.11
C ASP A 100 10.32 5.73 11.71
N TYR A 101 10.72 6.69 10.89
CA TYR A 101 12.10 6.84 10.46
C TYR A 101 13.08 7.16 11.60
N ASP A 102 12.63 7.84 12.66
CA ASP A 102 13.49 8.20 13.80
C ASP A 102 13.89 6.93 14.58
N SER A 103 12.92 6.02 14.78
CA SER A 103 13.07 4.81 15.61
C SER A 103 13.54 3.59 14.81
N TRP A 104 13.03 3.39 13.58
CA TRP A 104 13.26 2.20 12.76
C TRP A 104 14.33 2.41 11.70
N GLY A 105 14.63 3.67 11.35
CA GLY A 105 15.55 4.02 10.27
C GLY A 105 14.93 3.88 8.89
N TYR A 106 15.77 3.71 7.87
CA TYR A 106 15.29 3.53 6.51
C TYR A 106 14.75 2.11 6.26
N PRO A 107 13.60 1.97 5.56
CA PRO A 107 12.99 0.67 5.23
C PRO A 107 13.78 -0.06 4.14
N ASP A 108 13.87 -1.39 4.21
CA ASP A 108 14.58 -2.21 3.21
C ASP A 108 14.09 -1.93 1.78
N GLU A 109 12.77 -1.86 1.58
CA GLU A 109 12.18 -1.39 0.33
C GLU A 109 11.57 0.01 0.51
N THR A 110 11.87 0.90 -0.44
CA THR A 110 11.36 2.27 -0.43
C THR A 110 9.86 2.34 -0.78
N GLY A 111 9.22 3.51 -0.59
CA GLY A 111 7.80 3.65 -0.90
C GLY A 111 6.89 3.16 0.23
N VAL A 112 7.18 3.60 1.46
CA VAL A 112 6.42 3.26 2.68
C VAL A 112 5.34 4.30 3.02
N GLY A 113 5.04 5.21 2.09
CA GLY A 113 3.97 6.20 2.23
C GLY A 113 2.61 5.53 2.45
N VAL A 114 1.78 6.13 3.30
CA VAL A 114 0.46 5.58 3.66
C VAL A 114 -0.48 5.59 2.46
N GLY A 115 -1.22 4.49 2.28
CA GLY A 115 -2.20 4.32 1.23
C GLY A 115 -1.60 3.71 -0.04
N ALA A 116 -2.26 3.98 -1.18
CA ALA A 116 -1.84 3.51 -2.48
C ALA A 116 -0.95 4.52 -3.17
N GLU A 117 0.17 4.08 -3.74
CA GLU A 117 1.04 4.87 -4.60
C GLU A 117 1.32 4.06 -5.88
N LEU A 118 0.94 4.60 -7.03
CA LEU A 118 1.15 3.99 -8.33
C LEU A 118 1.96 4.96 -9.19
N ARG A 119 3.04 4.48 -9.78
CA ARG A 119 3.83 5.24 -10.76
C ARG A 119 4.25 4.37 -11.92
N ALA A 120 4.29 4.96 -13.11
CA ALA A 120 4.75 4.30 -14.31
C ALA A 120 5.56 5.26 -15.18
N TRP A 121 6.63 4.74 -15.77
CA TRP A 121 7.29 5.38 -16.91
C TRP A 121 6.77 4.75 -18.20
N MET A 122 6.46 5.60 -19.17
CA MET A 122 5.99 5.20 -20.48
C MET A 122 6.61 6.10 -21.55
N ALA A 123 7.12 5.50 -22.62
CA ALA A 123 7.55 6.26 -23.80
C ALA A 123 6.35 6.81 -24.57
N GLY A 124 6.49 7.99 -25.18
CA GLY A 124 5.51 8.53 -26.13
C GLY A 124 5.47 7.78 -27.46
N GLY A 125 4.85 8.37 -28.48
CA GLY A 125 4.91 7.86 -29.86
C GLY A 125 3.93 6.75 -30.25
N SER A 126 3.09 6.28 -29.32
CA SER A 126 1.95 5.39 -29.63
C SER A 126 0.78 6.13 -30.28
N ILE A 127 -0.13 5.40 -30.93
CA ILE A 127 -1.41 5.94 -31.44
C ILE A 127 -2.28 6.48 -30.29
N SER A 128 -2.37 5.73 -29.19
CA SER A 128 -3.05 6.16 -27.97
C SER A 128 -2.17 7.12 -27.17
N SER A 129 -2.74 8.10 -26.50
CA SER A 129 -1.96 8.98 -25.63
C SER A 129 -1.39 8.23 -24.42
N ILE A 130 -0.39 8.83 -23.76
CA ILE A 130 0.14 8.30 -22.49
C ILE A 130 -0.96 8.27 -21.42
N ASP A 131 -1.87 9.24 -21.42
CA ASP A 131 -2.96 9.33 -20.45
C ASP A 131 -4.03 8.25 -20.67
N ASP A 132 -4.34 7.89 -21.93
CA ASP A 132 -5.24 6.77 -22.24
C ASP A 132 -4.65 5.44 -21.78
N ARG A 133 -3.35 5.23 -22.02
CA ARG A 133 -2.65 4.03 -21.56
C ARG A 133 -2.57 4.00 -20.03
N TRP A 134 -2.26 5.13 -19.39
CA TRP A 134 -2.29 5.27 -17.95
C TRP A 134 -3.65 4.90 -17.35
N GLN A 135 -4.74 5.37 -17.95
CA GLN A 135 -6.10 4.98 -17.56
C GLN A 135 -6.30 3.46 -17.66
N GLY A 136 -5.85 2.85 -18.76
CA GLY A 136 -5.89 1.40 -18.94
C GLY A 136 -5.09 0.64 -17.86
N VAL A 137 -3.87 1.07 -17.57
CA VAL A 137 -3.01 0.47 -16.52
C VAL A 137 -3.69 0.52 -15.16
N ARG A 138 -4.22 1.69 -14.76
CA ARG A 138 -4.94 1.85 -13.49
C ARG A 138 -6.11 0.88 -13.38
N ASN A 139 -6.92 0.77 -14.43
CA ASN A 139 -8.10 -0.09 -14.45
C ASN A 139 -7.73 -1.59 -14.45
N ALA A 140 -6.70 -1.97 -15.21
CA ALA A 140 -6.24 -3.35 -15.27
C ALA A 140 -5.64 -3.81 -13.93
N LEU A 141 -4.84 -2.96 -13.28
CA LEU A 141 -4.28 -3.24 -11.95
C LEU A 141 -5.35 -3.22 -10.86
N ALA A 142 -6.37 -2.35 -10.96
CA ALA A 142 -7.52 -2.37 -10.06
C ALA A 142 -8.22 -3.74 -10.08
N GLY A 143 -8.44 -4.30 -11.28
CA GLY A 143 -8.98 -5.65 -11.45
C GLY A 143 -8.06 -6.75 -10.93
N LEU A 144 -6.74 -6.63 -11.18
CA LEU A 144 -5.77 -7.64 -10.76
C LEU A 144 -5.64 -7.71 -9.23
N PHE A 145 -5.56 -6.56 -8.55
CA PHE A 145 -5.35 -6.50 -7.10
C PHE A 145 -6.64 -6.34 -6.30
N CYS A 146 -7.81 -6.26 -6.93
CA CYS A 146 -9.09 -5.96 -6.26
C CYS A 146 -9.00 -4.68 -5.39
N ALA A 147 -8.32 -3.66 -5.91
CA ALA A 147 -8.06 -2.38 -5.24
C ALA A 147 -8.77 -1.25 -6.00
N SER A 148 -9.04 -0.14 -5.32
CA SER A 148 -9.66 1.06 -5.90
C SER A 148 -8.69 1.86 -6.81
N LEU A 149 -7.73 1.21 -7.48
CA LEU A 149 -6.71 1.89 -8.29
C LEU A 149 -7.30 2.63 -9.51
N GLY A 150 -8.48 2.23 -9.98
CA GLY A 150 -9.22 2.97 -11.01
C GLY A 150 -9.64 4.38 -10.54
N SER A 151 -9.73 4.61 -9.22
CA SER A 151 -10.00 5.93 -8.63
C SER A 151 -8.78 6.85 -8.61
N LEU A 152 -7.58 6.35 -8.94
CA LEU A 152 -6.36 7.15 -9.14
C LEU A 152 -6.43 7.97 -10.44
N ASN A 153 -7.58 8.59 -10.70
CA ASN A 153 -7.94 9.34 -11.88
C ASN A 153 -7.08 10.63 -12.05
N GLU A 154 -7.44 11.47 -13.00
CA GLU A 154 -6.72 12.70 -13.33
C GLU A 154 -6.61 13.65 -12.11
N GLN A 155 -7.59 13.61 -11.19
CA GLN A 155 -7.60 14.42 -9.95
C GLN A 155 -6.52 14.01 -8.94
N ARG A 156 -5.87 12.86 -9.14
CA ARG A 156 -4.80 12.32 -8.28
C ARG A 156 -3.50 12.06 -9.03
N THR A 157 -3.50 12.23 -10.34
CA THR A 157 -2.33 12.00 -11.18
C THR A 157 -1.48 13.26 -11.27
N THR A 158 -0.18 13.11 -11.06
CA THR A 158 0.87 14.12 -11.15
C THR A 158 2.06 13.59 -11.95
N SER A 159 2.94 14.50 -12.35
CA SER A 159 4.22 14.16 -12.99
C SER A 159 5.34 14.99 -12.36
N PRO A 160 5.76 14.65 -11.11
CA PRO A 160 6.87 15.33 -10.44
C PRO A 160 8.15 15.19 -11.26
N ARG A 161 8.95 16.25 -11.34
CA ARG A 161 10.08 16.29 -12.29
C ARG A 161 11.32 15.60 -11.77
N LEU A 162 11.57 15.68 -10.46
CA LEU A 162 12.83 15.27 -9.85
C LEU A 162 12.66 14.16 -8.83
N SER A 163 11.48 14.05 -8.21
CA SER A 163 11.28 13.20 -7.03
C SER A 163 11.28 11.69 -7.32
N PHE A 164 11.06 11.30 -8.58
CA PHE A 164 10.93 9.91 -9.00
C PHE A 164 11.69 9.64 -10.31
N PRO A 165 13.03 9.66 -10.28
CA PRO A 165 13.82 9.21 -11.43
C PRO A 165 13.53 7.73 -11.74
N PRO A 166 13.77 7.27 -12.98
CA PRO A 166 13.65 5.85 -13.30
C PRO A 166 14.64 5.03 -12.46
N GLU A 167 14.17 3.90 -11.91
CA GLU A 167 15.00 2.96 -11.15
C GLU A 167 15.63 1.89 -12.07
N GLY A 168 14.96 1.57 -13.17
CA GLY A 168 15.46 0.70 -14.24
C GLY A 168 16.12 1.48 -15.37
N ALA A 169 16.61 0.74 -16.36
CA ALA A 169 16.94 1.33 -17.65
C ALA A 169 15.63 1.68 -18.38
N LEU A 170 15.68 2.71 -19.22
CA LEU A 170 14.59 3.03 -20.16
C LEU A 170 15.06 2.67 -21.57
N PRO A 171 14.29 1.91 -22.37
CA PRO A 171 14.67 1.56 -23.74
C PRO A 171 14.89 2.82 -24.59
N ASP A 172 15.99 2.87 -25.34
CA ASP A 172 16.25 3.98 -26.27
C ASP A 172 15.55 3.74 -27.61
N TRP A 173 14.29 4.18 -27.68
CA TRP A 173 13.51 4.20 -28.92
C TRP A 173 13.60 5.54 -29.66
N GLY A 174 14.47 6.46 -29.23
CA GLY A 174 14.46 7.85 -29.71
C GLY A 174 13.19 8.63 -29.32
N LEU A 175 12.43 8.15 -28.33
CA LEU A 175 11.18 8.73 -27.86
C LEU A 175 11.32 9.23 -26.42
N PRO A 176 10.71 10.38 -26.07
CA PRO A 176 10.70 10.84 -24.70
C PRO A 176 9.87 9.90 -23.82
N HIS A 177 10.39 9.60 -22.63
CA HIS A 177 9.66 8.89 -21.59
C HIS A 177 9.05 9.88 -20.61
N GLU A 178 7.81 9.67 -20.22
CA GLU A 178 7.12 10.48 -19.24
C GLU A 178 6.68 9.65 -18.03
N LEU A 179 6.78 10.27 -16.86
CA LEU A 179 6.26 9.74 -15.61
C LEU A 179 4.78 10.07 -15.46
N ARG A 180 4.01 9.08 -15.01
CA ARG A 180 2.72 9.30 -14.35
C ARG A 180 2.81 8.74 -12.94
N HIS A 181 2.46 9.56 -11.95
CA HIS A 181 2.47 9.21 -10.54
C HIS A 181 1.09 9.56 -9.96
N ALA A 182 0.46 8.66 -9.23
CA ALA A 182 -0.78 8.93 -8.53
C ALA A 182 -0.81 8.25 -7.17
N SER A 183 -1.50 8.87 -6.21
CA SER A 183 -1.62 8.30 -4.88
C SER A 183 -2.99 8.53 -4.24
N HIS A 184 -3.32 7.65 -3.29
CA HIS A 184 -4.57 7.66 -2.53
C HIS A 184 -4.30 7.30 -1.07
N ALA A 185 -4.29 8.29 -0.18
CA ALA A 185 -3.99 8.08 1.24
C ALA A 185 -4.94 7.09 1.94
N SER A 186 -6.25 7.12 1.61
CA SER A 186 -7.24 6.22 2.24
C SER A 186 -7.30 4.79 1.67
N GLU A 187 -6.68 4.51 0.52
CA GLU A 187 -6.67 3.17 -0.08
C GLU A 187 -5.49 2.38 0.50
N HIS A 188 -5.71 1.74 1.63
CA HIS A 188 -4.70 0.92 2.30
C HIS A 188 -4.76 -0.53 1.80
N VAL A 189 -3.75 -1.32 2.16
CA VAL A 189 -3.74 -2.75 1.87
C VAL A 189 -4.82 -3.49 2.69
N CYS A 190 -5.59 -4.34 2.03
CA CYS A 190 -6.66 -5.15 2.61
C CYS A 190 -6.40 -6.66 2.35
N THR A 191 -7.15 -7.52 3.05
CA THR A 191 -7.04 -8.98 2.90
C THR A 191 -7.34 -9.46 1.47
N GLU A 192 -8.20 -8.72 0.79
CA GLU A 192 -8.65 -8.91 -0.58
C GLU A 192 -7.53 -8.66 -1.58
N ASN A 193 -6.54 -7.81 -1.26
CA ASN A 193 -5.39 -7.55 -2.11
C ASN A 193 -4.29 -8.61 -1.95
N LEU A 194 -4.17 -9.22 -0.77
CA LEU A 194 -3.12 -10.21 -0.49
C LEU A 194 -3.33 -11.51 -1.28
N THR A 195 -4.58 -11.94 -1.45
CA THR A 195 -4.90 -13.16 -2.22
C THR A 195 -4.44 -13.08 -3.69
N PRO A 196 -4.80 -12.06 -4.48
CA PRO A 196 -4.28 -11.92 -5.84
C PRO A 196 -2.77 -11.67 -5.89
N PHE A 197 -2.20 -10.95 -4.92
CA PHE A 197 -0.75 -10.79 -4.81
C PHE A 197 -0.04 -12.15 -4.72
N LEU A 198 -0.49 -13.03 -3.80
CA LEU A 198 0.07 -14.37 -3.66
C LEU A 198 -0.13 -15.23 -4.91
N LYS A 199 -1.20 -15.02 -5.69
CA LYS A 199 -1.43 -15.74 -6.95
C LYS A 199 -0.41 -15.40 -8.04
N LEU A 200 0.28 -14.26 -7.94
CA LEU A 200 1.37 -13.90 -8.85
C LEU A 200 2.66 -14.69 -8.55
N LEU A 201 2.80 -15.27 -7.36
CA LEU A 201 3.98 -16.05 -7.00
C LEU A 201 3.88 -17.48 -7.58
N PRO A 202 4.97 -18.05 -8.16
CA PRO A 202 4.95 -19.39 -8.73
C PRO A 202 4.47 -20.48 -7.75
N CYS A 203 4.95 -20.41 -6.51
CA CYS A 203 4.61 -21.33 -5.42
C CYS A 203 3.39 -20.89 -4.59
N LYS A 204 2.79 -19.74 -4.92
CA LYS A 204 1.68 -19.12 -4.17
C LYS A 204 2.01 -19.06 -2.68
N SER A 205 1.13 -19.54 -1.80
CA SER A 205 1.36 -19.70 -0.36
C SER A 205 1.51 -21.17 0.07
N LEU A 206 1.77 -22.09 -0.87
CA LEU A 206 1.82 -23.53 -0.60
C LEU A 206 3.22 -24.04 -0.23
N SER A 207 4.27 -23.33 -0.65
CA SER A 207 5.66 -23.66 -0.38
C SER A 207 6.54 -22.42 -0.45
N GLY A 208 7.71 -22.46 0.19
CA GLY A 208 8.67 -21.36 0.24
C GLY A 208 8.33 -20.32 1.30
N LEU A 209 8.95 -19.15 1.18
CA LEU A 209 8.81 -18.06 2.15
C LEU A 209 7.41 -17.46 2.18
N ALA A 210 6.69 -17.53 1.05
CA ALA A 210 5.32 -17.07 0.95
C ALA A 210 4.33 -17.87 1.82
N MET A 211 4.70 -19.05 2.34
CA MET A 211 3.92 -19.76 3.35
C MET A 211 3.73 -18.90 4.61
N LEU A 212 4.74 -18.13 5.00
CA LEU A 212 4.71 -17.27 6.21
C LEU A 212 3.74 -16.09 6.06
N LEU A 213 3.23 -15.80 4.87
CA LEU A 213 2.31 -14.69 4.66
C LEU A 213 0.89 -15.05 5.12
N ASN A 214 0.69 -15.04 6.43
CA ASN A 214 -0.62 -15.21 7.06
C ASN A 214 -1.36 -13.85 7.14
N PRO A 215 -2.54 -13.70 6.51
CA PRO A 215 -3.29 -12.45 6.51
C PRO A 215 -3.50 -11.89 7.92
N HIS A 216 -3.98 -12.70 8.87
CA HIS A 216 -4.32 -12.22 10.21
C HIS A 216 -3.12 -11.60 10.96
N ARG A 217 -1.91 -12.14 10.75
CA ARG A 217 -0.69 -11.61 11.39
C ARG A 217 -0.09 -10.43 10.65
N ILE A 218 -0.22 -10.41 9.32
CA ILE A 218 0.23 -9.28 8.49
C ILE A 218 -0.53 -8.01 8.87
N PHE A 219 -1.86 -8.08 8.97
CA PHE A 219 -2.71 -6.92 9.23
C PHE A 219 -2.74 -6.48 10.70
N ASP A 220 -2.18 -7.28 11.63
CA ASP A 220 -2.00 -6.93 13.05
C ASP A 220 -0.68 -6.20 13.32
N ALA A 221 0.21 -6.11 12.33
CA ALA A 221 1.49 -5.41 12.44
C ALA A 221 1.29 -3.88 12.53
N ASP A 222 2.19 -3.20 13.28
CA ASP A 222 2.14 -1.75 13.50
C ASP A 222 2.33 -0.94 12.20
N TRP A 223 3.04 -1.51 11.25
CA TRP A 223 3.09 -1.07 9.87
C TRP A 223 3.18 -2.30 8.97
N HIS A 224 2.48 -2.27 7.84
CA HIS A 224 2.53 -3.34 6.85
C HIS A 224 2.25 -2.80 5.44
N GLY A 225 2.86 -3.43 4.45
CA GLY A 225 2.72 -3.01 3.07
C GLY A 225 3.08 -4.11 2.07
N ILE A 226 2.42 -4.06 0.92
CA ILE A 226 2.74 -4.89 -0.24
C ILE A 226 3.15 -4.00 -1.40
N GLY A 227 4.07 -4.49 -2.23
CA GLY A 227 4.51 -3.77 -3.42
C GLY A 227 4.77 -4.67 -4.62
N LEU A 228 4.55 -4.08 -5.80
CA LEU A 228 4.86 -4.63 -7.10
C LEU A 228 5.77 -3.64 -7.82
N HIS A 229 6.94 -4.10 -8.23
CA HIS A 229 7.91 -3.32 -8.98
C HIS A 229 8.27 -4.07 -10.26
N VAL A 230 8.20 -3.40 -11.39
CA VAL A 230 8.60 -3.92 -12.69
C VAL A 230 9.64 -2.99 -13.25
N LEU A 231 10.84 -3.54 -13.45
CA LEU A 231 12.00 -2.81 -13.94
C LEU A 231 12.51 -3.49 -15.20
N TRP A 232 12.93 -2.70 -16.17
CA TRP A 232 13.74 -3.21 -17.27
C TRP A 232 15.23 -3.00 -16.98
N ARG A 233 16.02 -4.04 -17.22
CA ARG A 233 17.49 -4.02 -17.11
C ARG A 233 18.09 -4.64 -18.36
N PRO A 234 19.39 -4.46 -18.63
CA PRO A 234 20.04 -5.11 -19.76
C PRO A 234 19.90 -6.63 -19.77
N GLU A 235 19.72 -7.26 -18.60
CA GLU A 235 19.48 -8.71 -18.49
C GLU A 235 18.06 -9.14 -18.84
N GLY A 236 17.09 -8.22 -18.89
CA GLY A 236 15.68 -8.49 -19.18
C GLY A 236 14.70 -7.73 -18.29
N VAL A 237 13.45 -8.21 -18.23
CA VAL A 237 12.39 -7.63 -17.39
C VAL A 237 12.38 -8.30 -16.02
N GLU A 238 12.61 -7.53 -14.96
CA GLU A 238 12.56 -7.98 -13.56
C GLU A 238 11.22 -7.56 -12.93
N VAL A 239 10.47 -8.55 -12.42
CA VAL A 239 9.34 -8.32 -11.53
C VAL A 239 9.77 -8.63 -10.10
N ARG A 240 9.62 -7.64 -9.22
CA ARG A 240 9.87 -7.77 -7.78
C ARG A 240 8.56 -7.53 -7.03
N LEU A 241 8.11 -8.56 -6.33
CA LEU A 241 6.99 -8.51 -5.39
C LEU A 241 7.57 -8.47 -3.97
N ASN A 242 7.14 -7.52 -3.16
CA ASN A 242 7.63 -7.36 -1.79
C ASN A 242 6.50 -7.27 -0.78
N VAL A 243 6.75 -7.79 0.41
CA VAL A 243 5.90 -7.58 1.59
C VAL A 243 6.79 -7.11 2.71
N GLN A 244 6.46 -5.99 3.33
CA GLN A 244 7.21 -5.46 4.46
C GLN A 244 6.27 -5.33 5.67
N LEU A 245 6.79 -5.62 6.86
CA LEU A 245 6.03 -5.66 8.11
C LEU A 245 6.90 -5.12 9.24
N VAL A 246 6.27 -4.43 10.20
CA VAL A 246 6.86 -4.10 11.49
C VAL A 246 5.95 -4.64 12.58
N SER A 247 6.34 -5.78 13.15
CA SER A 247 5.55 -6.52 14.15
C SER A 247 6.05 -6.24 15.56
N ASP A 248 5.14 -6.29 16.52
CA ASP A 248 5.44 -6.10 17.94
C ASP A 248 5.37 -7.45 18.68
N PRO A 249 6.51 -8.14 18.90
CA PRO A 249 6.52 -9.47 19.52
C PRO A 249 6.03 -9.46 20.98
N LEU A 250 6.13 -8.31 21.66
CA LEU A 250 5.70 -8.15 23.05
C LEU A 250 4.17 -8.12 23.16
N ARG A 251 3.49 -7.56 22.15
CA ARG A 251 2.02 -7.60 22.05
C ARG A 251 1.52 -9.03 21.82
N ILE A 252 2.23 -9.79 21.00
CA ILE A 252 1.79 -11.12 20.55
C ILE A 252 2.06 -12.19 21.60
N SER A 253 3.23 -12.16 22.26
CA SER A 253 3.62 -13.19 23.22
C SER A 253 2.94 -13.06 24.59
N GLY A 254 2.47 -11.86 24.94
CA GLY A 254 2.00 -11.52 26.29
C GLY A 254 3.09 -11.60 27.36
N GLN A 255 4.33 -11.89 26.96
CA GLN A 255 5.50 -11.95 27.81
C GLN A 255 6.28 -10.64 27.70
N LYS A 256 7.03 -10.29 28.74
CA LYS A 256 7.92 -9.12 28.73
C LYS A 256 9.21 -9.36 27.93
N LYS A 257 9.25 -10.36 27.06
CA LYS A 257 10.45 -10.74 26.31
C LYS A 257 10.28 -10.41 24.84
N GLN A 258 11.33 -9.86 24.24
CA GLN A 258 11.40 -9.58 22.81
C GLN A 258 11.72 -10.84 21.99
N ASP A 259 11.25 -12.00 22.45
CA ASP A 259 11.42 -13.28 21.79
C ASP A 259 10.53 -13.31 20.56
N TRP A 260 11.09 -13.78 19.44
CA TRP A 260 10.33 -13.95 18.22
C TRP A 260 10.76 -15.20 17.47
N SER A 261 9.83 -15.81 16.75
CA SER A 261 10.06 -16.89 15.82
C SER A 261 9.12 -16.73 14.62
N PHE A 262 9.32 -17.53 13.55
CA PHE A 262 8.36 -17.58 12.46
C PHE A 262 6.96 -17.93 12.95
N HIS A 263 6.86 -18.92 13.83
CA HIS A 263 5.58 -19.28 14.44
C HIS A 263 4.99 -18.12 15.25
N SER A 264 5.76 -17.40 16.05
CA SER A 264 5.19 -16.29 16.85
C SER A 264 4.79 -15.09 16.00
N LEU A 265 5.60 -14.72 14.99
CA LEU A 265 5.35 -13.54 14.15
C LEU A 265 4.28 -13.78 13.09
N PHE A 266 4.28 -14.98 12.50
CA PHE A 266 3.48 -15.29 11.31
C PHE A 266 2.43 -16.39 11.55
N ASP A 267 2.41 -17.00 12.73
CA ASP A 267 1.54 -18.13 13.07
C ASP A 267 1.71 -19.32 12.09
N ARG A 268 2.90 -19.41 11.50
CA ARG A 268 3.26 -20.38 10.46
C ARG A 268 4.75 -20.69 10.49
N ARG A 269 5.12 -21.83 9.90
CA ARG A 269 6.50 -22.29 9.71
C ARG A 269 6.71 -22.61 8.24
N VAL A 270 7.97 -22.64 7.80
CA VAL A 270 8.27 -23.08 6.43
C VAL A 270 8.47 -24.59 6.43
N GLU A 271 7.43 -25.32 6.03
CA GLU A 271 7.45 -26.79 6.01
C GLU A 271 8.09 -27.35 4.74
N LYS A 272 7.99 -26.62 3.61
CA LYS A 272 8.47 -27.05 2.30
C LYS A 272 9.10 -25.87 1.57
N ALA A 273 10.30 -26.06 1.04
CA ALA A 273 10.93 -25.10 0.15
C ALA A 273 10.19 -24.99 -1.19
N CYS A 274 10.26 -23.83 -1.85
CA CYS A 274 9.67 -23.65 -3.17
C CYS A 274 10.53 -24.39 -4.23
N PRO A 275 10.01 -25.40 -4.94
CA PRO A 275 10.81 -26.25 -5.83
C PRO A 275 11.36 -25.52 -7.05
N VAL A 276 10.66 -24.48 -7.51
CA VAL A 276 11.06 -23.69 -8.69
C VAL A 276 11.98 -22.52 -8.34
N ALA A 277 12.18 -22.23 -7.06
CA ALA A 277 13.08 -21.16 -6.64
C ALA A 277 14.53 -21.57 -6.90
N LYS A 278 15.27 -20.78 -7.69
CA LYS A 278 16.71 -20.95 -7.83
C LYS A 278 17.40 -20.73 -6.49
N PHE A 279 16.86 -19.82 -5.69
CA PHE A 279 17.41 -19.35 -4.43
C PHE A 279 16.28 -19.09 -3.42
N SER A 280 16.42 -19.61 -2.19
CA SER A 280 15.50 -19.36 -1.08
C SER A 280 16.30 -19.12 0.20
N ARG A 281 16.46 -17.85 0.60
CA ARG A 281 17.35 -17.48 1.70
C ARG A 281 16.68 -16.59 2.73
N VAL A 282 16.92 -16.88 4.00
CA VAL A 282 16.58 -15.99 5.12
C VAL A 282 17.86 -15.35 5.64
N SER A 283 17.83 -14.03 5.84
CA SER A 283 18.87 -13.29 6.52
C SER A 283 18.31 -12.64 7.78
N VAL A 284 18.94 -12.89 8.93
CA VAL A 284 18.56 -12.29 10.22
C VAL A 284 19.67 -11.35 10.67
N ASP A 285 19.36 -10.06 10.81
CA ASP A 285 20.28 -9.08 11.38
C ASP A 285 20.45 -9.37 12.87
N LEU A 286 21.66 -9.73 13.26
CA LEU A 286 21.99 -10.08 14.63
C LEU A 286 22.17 -8.80 15.47
N PRO A 287 21.57 -8.71 16.67
CA PRO A 287 21.77 -7.59 17.57
C PRO A 287 23.26 -7.37 17.90
N SER A 288 23.69 -6.11 17.92
CA SER A 288 25.06 -5.74 18.29
C SER A 288 25.32 -5.77 19.80
N SER A 289 24.26 -5.77 20.62
CA SER A 289 24.32 -5.78 22.07
C SER A 289 23.23 -6.68 22.68
N GLY A 290 23.50 -7.14 23.90
CA GLY A 290 22.62 -8.03 24.65
C GLY A 290 22.95 -9.50 24.47
N LEU A 291 22.55 -10.31 25.45
CA LEU A 291 22.65 -11.76 25.38
C LEU A 291 21.41 -12.28 24.64
N TYR A 292 21.61 -12.93 23.51
CA TYR A 292 20.54 -13.56 22.75
C TYR A 292 21.00 -14.92 22.23
N ARG A 293 20.04 -15.76 21.88
CA ARG A 293 20.28 -17.02 21.19
C ARG A 293 19.40 -17.09 19.95
N VAL A 294 20.02 -17.36 18.80
CA VAL A 294 19.30 -17.63 17.56
C VAL A 294 19.10 -19.13 17.42
N TYR A 295 17.95 -19.54 16.89
CA TYR A 295 17.66 -20.93 16.58
C TYR A 295 16.87 -21.05 15.27
N PRO A 296 17.03 -22.13 14.49
CA PRO A 296 18.14 -23.09 14.54
C PRO A 296 19.52 -22.42 14.32
N GLU A 297 20.61 -23.17 14.50
CA GLU A 297 21.95 -22.64 14.27
C GLU A 297 22.10 -22.16 12.80
N PRO A 298 22.63 -20.94 12.57
CA PRO A 298 22.79 -20.41 11.23
C PRO A 298 23.85 -21.19 10.45
N MET A 299 23.65 -21.30 9.14
CA MET A 299 24.63 -21.95 8.25
C MET A 299 25.89 -21.10 8.11
N GLU A 300 25.71 -19.78 8.05
CA GLU A 300 26.78 -18.82 7.87
C GLU A 300 26.44 -17.53 8.62
N VAL A 301 27.45 -16.88 9.21
CA VAL A 301 27.33 -15.57 9.83
C VAL A 301 28.35 -14.65 9.20
N ILE A 302 27.89 -13.63 8.47
CA ILE A 302 28.74 -12.65 7.79
C ILE A 302 28.31 -11.26 8.22
N GLU A 303 29.27 -10.43 8.66
CA GLU A 303 29.03 -9.02 9.00
C GLU A 303 27.86 -8.78 9.98
N GLY A 304 27.68 -9.69 10.95
CA GLY A 304 26.59 -9.58 11.93
C GLY A 304 25.21 -9.96 11.37
N LYS A 305 25.15 -10.66 10.23
CA LYS A 305 23.92 -11.25 9.69
C LYS A 305 24.03 -12.77 9.66
N ALA A 306 23.01 -13.44 10.18
CA ALA A 306 22.87 -14.89 10.11
C ALA A 306 22.11 -15.29 8.84
N TYR A 307 22.64 -16.25 8.08
CA TYR A 307 22.05 -16.73 6.83
C TYR A 307 21.58 -18.18 6.92
N TYR A 308 20.41 -18.43 6.33
CA TYR A 308 19.78 -19.74 6.23
C TYR A 308 19.37 -20.00 4.79
N ASP A 309 19.77 -21.13 4.22
CA ASP A 309 19.32 -21.58 2.89
C ASP A 309 18.25 -22.68 3.06
N LEU A 310 17.05 -22.39 2.56
CA LEU A 310 15.90 -23.27 2.72
C LEU A 310 15.80 -24.33 1.61
N LYS A 311 16.51 -24.16 0.48
CA LYS A 311 16.23 -24.91 -0.76
C LYS A 311 16.49 -26.41 -0.66
N ASN A 312 17.57 -26.81 0.00
CA ASN A 312 18.07 -28.19 0.00
C ASN A 312 17.74 -28.95 1.29
N ASN A 313 16.88 -28.40 2.15
CA ASN A 313 16.55 -29.00 3.42
C ASN A 313 15.07 -29.41 3.48
N HIS A 314 14.82 -30.65 3.91
CA HIS A 314 13.47 -31.18 4.13
C HIS A 314 12.96 -30.94 5.56
N GLU A 315 13.70 -30.17 6.36
CA GLU A 315 13.31 -29.78 7.71
C GLU A 315 12.26 -28.67 7.71
N VAL A 316 11.45 -28.67 8.78
CA VAL A 316 10.52 -27.57 9.08
C VAL A 316 11.32 -26.44 9.71
N TRP A 317 11.30 -25.27 9.09
CA TRP A 317 12.02 -24.10 9.59
C TRP A 317 11.12 -23.20 10.44
N ASP A 318 11.51 -23.03 11.70
CA ASP A 318 10.99 -22.02 12.63
C ASP A 318 12.18 -21.22 13.15
N ILE A 319 12.58 -20.20 12.40
CA ILE A 319 13.74 -19.36 12.73
C ILE A 319 13.28 -18.30 13.72
N GLY A 320 14.06 -18.12 14.79
CA GLY A 320 13.74 -17.18 15.84
C GLY A 320 14.93 -16.75 16.69
N THR A 321 14.70 -15.76 17.53
CA THR A 321 15.62 -15.30 18.55
C THR A 321 14.98 -15.39 19.93
N MET A 322 15.77 -15.80 20.91
CA MET A 322 15.40 -15.87 22.32
C MET A 322 16.29 -14.96 23.15
N TRP A 323 15.67 -14.28 24.10
CA TRP A 323 16.27 -13.33 25.00
C TRP A 323 16.05 -13.81 26.44
N PRO A 324 17.13 -13.93 27.23
CA PRO A 324 17.03 -14.36 28.61
C PRO A 324 16.41 -13.28 29.50
N ALA A 325 16.61 -12.00 29.17
CA ALA A 325 16.17 -10.85 29.94
C ALA A 325 14.84 -10.27 29.42
N ASP A 326 14.09 -9.63 30.32
CA ASP A 326 12.91 -8.85 29.97
C ASP A 326 13.32 -7.57 29.21
N PHE A 327 12.46 -7.16 28.27
CA PHE A 327 12.60 -5.96 27.47
C PHE A 327 11.90 -4.78 28.15
N GLU A 328 12.58 -3.65 28.23
CA GLU A 328 12.02 -2.38 28.69
C GLU A 328 11.96 -1.40 27.51
N TYR A 329 10.76 -0.89 27.22
CA TYR A 329 10.60 0.07 26.15
C TYR A 329 11.36 1.37 26.44
N PRO A 330 12.10 1.91 25.46
CA PRO A 330 12.77 3.19 25.63
C PRO A 330 11.71 4.30 25.75
N LEU A 331 11.68 4.99 26.90
CA LEU A 331 10.78 6.11 27.16
C LEU A 331 11.23 7.42 26.48
N SER A 332 12.49 7.49 26.07
CA SER A 332 13.10 8.66 25.45
C SER A 332 13.56 8.36 24.02
N LYS A 333 13.73 9.41 23.22
CA LYS A 333 14.30 9.28 21.87
C LYS A 333 15.68 8.63 21.95
N LEU A 334 15.85 7.56 21.19
CA LEU A 334 17.10 6.82 21.11
C LEU A 334 18.15 7.64 20.35
N ASN A 335 19.27 7.91 21.01
CA ASN A 335 20.45 8.54 20.41
C ASN A 335 21.52 7.48 20.12
N PRO A 336 22.25 7.57 18.99
CA PRO A 336 22.09 8.53 17.89
C PRO A 336 20.88 8.21 17.01
N THR A 337 20.32 9.22 16.34
CA THR A 337 19.27 9.02 15.33
C THR A 337 19.76 8.15 14.18
N LEU A 338 18.86 7.35 13.60
CA LEU A 338 19.19 6.42 12.51
C LEU A 338 19.22 7.08 11.13
N VAL A 339 18.55 8.23 11.00
CA VAL A 339 18.40 8.97 9.74
C VAL A 339 19.08 10.34 9.82
N PRO A 340 19.62 10.83 8.69
CA PRO A 340 20.37 12.10 8.65
C PRO A 340 19.52 13.32 8.99
N PHE A 341 18.20 13.24 8.81
CA PHE A 341 17.26 14.31 9.16
C PHE A 341 15.93 13.71 9.63
N SER A 342 15.20 14.50 10.43
CA SER A 342 13.87 14.16 10.93
C SER A 342 12.85 15.17 10.41
N VAL A 343 11.65 14.72 10.07
CA VAL A 343 10.60 15.59 9.52
C VAL A 343 9.34 15.52 10.38
N ARG A 344 8.75 16.68 10.65
CA ARG A 344 7.40 16.81 11.19
C ARG A 344 6.59 17.70 10.27
N ARG A 345 5.41 17.25 9.91
CA ARG A 345 4.48 17.95 9.02
C ARG A 345 3.13 17.99 9.70
N ASN A 346 2.54 19.18 9.80
CA ASN A 346 1.25 19.42 10.44
C ASN A 346 0.45 20.44 9.62
N LEU A 347 -0.88 20.31 9.63
CA LEU A 347 -1.79 21.35 9.14
C LEU A 347 -2.46 22.00 10.35
N LEU A 348 -2.16 23.27 10.58
CA LEU A 348 -2.66 24.09 11.68
C LEU A 348 -3.86 24.93 11.22
N GLY A 349 -4.67 25.39 12.18
CA GLY A 349 -5.80 26.29 11.92
C GLY A 349 -7.15 25.65 12.24
N SER A 350 -7.95 26.34 13.04
CA SER A 350 -9.26 25.87 13.53
C SER A 350 -10.43 26.25 12.62
N THR A 351 -10.22 27.10 11.60
CA THR A 351 -11.30 27.51 10.71
C THR A 351 -11.54 26.47 9.61
N GLN A 352 -12.77 26.45 9.09
CA GLN A 352 -13.17 25.49 8.04
C GLN A 352 -12.80 25.95 6.63
N ASP A 353 -12.34 27.20 6.47
CA ASP A 353 -12.00 27.83 5.18
C ASP A 353 -10.49 28.08 5.00
N ARG A 354 -9.71 28.12 6.10
CA ARG A 354 -8.27 28.42 6.09
C ARG A 354 -7.49 27.46 6.97
N GLY A 355 -6.20 27.36 6.70
CA GLY A 355 -5.23 26.67 7.53
C GLY A 355 -3.82 27.15 7.23
N GLN A 356 -2.85 26.59 7.94
CA GLN A 356 -1.43 26.84 7.73
C GLN A 356 -0.68 25.51 7.75
N LEU A 357 -0.05 25.17 6.63
CA LEU A 357 0.86 24.04 6.54
C LEU A 357 2.17 24.42 7.25
N SER A 358 2.58 23.61 8.22
CA SER A 358 3.82 23.77 8.97
C SER A 358 4.66 22.51 8.83
N ILE A 359 5.91 22.71 8.42
CA ILE A 359 6.89 21.65 8.22
C ILE A 359 8.13 22.03 9.00
N VAL A 360 8.54 21.16 9.91
CA VAL A 360 9.75 21.30 10.69
C VAL A 360 10.68 20.16 10.30
N VAL A 361 11.83 20.50 9.73
CA VAL A 361 12.86 19.54 9.33
C VAL A 361 14.11 19.81 10.15
N THR A 362 14.59 18.79 10.87
CA THR A 362 15.76 18.89 11.74
C THR A 362 16.91 18.11 11.12
N ASN A 363 18.05 18.77 10.91
CA ASN A 363 19.28 18.14 10.44
C ASN A 363 20.04 17.52 11.62
N ASN A 364 20.21 16.20 11.59
CA ASN A 364 20.93 15.46 12.64
C ASN A 364 22.45 15.37 12.38
N GLN A 365 22.89 15.78 11.19
CA GLN A 365 24.29 15.77 10.76
C GLN A 365 24.99 17.11 11.04
N GLN A 366 26.33 17.09 11.02
CA GLN A 366 27.15 18.30 11.16
C GLN A 366 27.24 19.09 9.85
N ASP A 367 27.14 18.41 8.72
CA ASP A 367 27.23 19.04 7.40
C ASP A 367 25.86 19.58 6.94
N THR A 368 25.91 20.57 6.07
CA THR A 368 24.71 21.10 5.40
C THR A 368 24.10 20.02 4.50
N LEU A 369 22.78 19.81 4.63
CA LEU A 369 22.03 18.87 3.79
C LEU A 369 21.12 19.65 2.85
N GLN A 370 21.05 19.22 1.59
CA GLN A 370 20.03 19.68 0.67
C GLN A 370 18.96 18.61 0.52
N LEU A 371 17.69 19.01 0.59
CA LEU A 371 16.54 18.11 0.47
C LEU A 371 15.62 18.60 -0.64
N LEU A 372 15.27 17.71 -1.56
CA LEU A 372 14.13 17.91 -2.44
C LEU A 372 12.86 17.64 -1.66
N TYR A 373 11.97 18.63 -1.59
CA TYR A 373 10.67 18.57 -0.96
C TYR A 373 9.58 18.52 -2.03
N LEU A 374 8.78 17.46 -2.01
CA LEU A 374 7.60 17.29 -2.85
C LEU A 374 6.34 17.24 -1.99
N GLU A 375 5.38 18.06 -2.34
CA GLU A 375 4.06 18.15 -1.71
C GLU A 375 2.98 18.08 -2.78
N THR A 376 2.04 17.15 -2.60
CA THR A 376 0.89 17.00 -3.49
C THR A 376 -0.39 17.12 -2.68
N MET A 377 -1.26 18.02 -3.10
CA MET A 377 -2.56 18.24 -2.44
C MET A 377 -3.71 18.09 -3.42
N PRO A 378 -4.85 17.51 -3.00
CA PRO A 378 -6.06 17.54 -3.82
C PRO A 378 -6.48 18.99 -4.07
N TRP A 379 -7.25 19.21 -5.14
CA TRP A 379 -7.74 20.55 -5.53
C TRP A 379 -8.54 21.28 -4.44
N ILE A 380 -9.00 20.53 -3.44
CA ILE A 380 -9.72 20.98 -2.26
C ILE A 380 -8.85 21.88 -1.37
N ILE A 381 -7.52 21.72 -1.42
CA ILE A 381 -6.56 22.54 -0.69
C ILE A 381 -5.76 23.38 -1.67
N GLN A 382 -5.81 24.70 -1.49
CA GLN A 382 -5.08 25.65 -2.33
C GLN A 382 -3.96 26.30 -1.53
N PHE A 383 -2.74 26.30 -2.08
CA PHE A 383 -1.58 26.94 -1.47
C PHE A 383 -1.51 28.45 -1.76
N TYR A 384 -1.15 29.21 -0.73
CA TYR A 384 -0.80 30.63 -0.86
C TYR A 384 0.71 30.82 -0.81
N LEU A 385 1.39 30.59 -1.94
CA LEU A 385 2.86 30.66 -2.03
C LEU A 385 3.45 32.00 -1.52
N HIS A 386 2.72 33.11 -1.67
CA HIS A 386 3.17 34.43 -1.20
C HIS A 386 3.25 34.55 0.34
N THR A 387 2.70 33.57 1.07
CA THR A 387 2.74 33.50 2.54
C THR A 387 3.85 32.58 3.05
N ILE A 388 4.68 32.03 2.16
CA ILE A 388 5.81 31.18 2.55
C ILE A 388 6.72 31.96 3.50
N ARG A 389 7.02 31.37 4.64
CA ARG A 389 8.03 31.85 5.58
C ARG A 389 8.96 30.72 5.97
N VAL A 390 10.26 30.96 5.87
CA VAL A 390 11.30 30.02 6.23
C VAL A 390 12.10 30.56 7.40
N HIS A 391 12.20 29.78 8.47
CA HIS A 391 13.02 30.10 9.63
C HIS A 391 14.03 28.97 9.87
N SER A 392 15.26 29.30 10.26
CA SER A 392 16.24 28.36 10.79
C SER A 392 16.51 28.74 12.24
N ASP A 393 16.19 27.85 13.17
CA ASP A 393 16.32 28.09 14.62
C ASP A 393 15.72 29.45 15.04
N ASP A 394 14.47 29.70 14.61
CA ASP A 394 13.68 30.93 14.83
C ASP A 394 14.21 32.20 14.14
N VAL A 395 15.28 32.11 13.36
CA VAL A 395 15.80 33.23 12.54
C VAL A 395 15.23 33.14 11.12
N PRO A 396 14.59 34.20 10.58
CA PRO A 396 14.07 34.20 9.21
C PRO A 396 15.22 34.08 8.20
N ARG A 397 15.09 33.11 7.27
CA ARG A 397 16.14 32.72 6.31
C ARG A 397 15.53 32.26 4.99
N ASP A 398 15.09 33.23 4.19
CA ASP A 398 14.47 32.97 2.88
C ASP A 398 15.46 32.41 1.84
N ASP A 399 16.76 32.53 2.06
CA ASP A 399 17.82 31.97 1.21
C ASP A 399 17.93 30.44 1.28
N LEU A 400 17.27 29.80 2.25
CA LEU A 400 17.30 28.36 2.45
C LEU A 400 16.26 27.60 1.62
N ILE A 401 15.44 28.29 0.83
CA ILE A 401 14.52 27.71 -0.14
C ILE A 401 14.89 28.15 -1.56
N SER A 402 14.93 27.19 -2.49
CA SER A 402 15.26 27.45 -3.89
C SER A 402 14.51 26.51 -4.83
N ASN A 403 14.63 26.75 -6.14
CA ASN A 403 14.11 25.88 -7.21
C ASN A 403 12.63 25.50 -7.05
N MET A 404 11.78 26.48 -6.71
CA MET A 404 10.35 26.26 -6.57
C MET A 404 9.69 25.98 -7.92
N SER A 405 9.01 24.84 -8.01
CA SER A 405 8.09 24.49 -9.09
C SER A 405 6.71 24.29 -8.51
N TYR A 406 5.69 24.87 -9.14
CA TYR A 406 4.31 24.74 -8.68
C TYR A 406 3.36 24.52 -9.84
N VAL A 407 2.62 23.41 -9.76
CA VAL A 407 1.48 23.10 -10.63
C VAL A 407 0.21 23.47 -9.89
N LEU A 408 -0.53 24.44 -10.44
CA LEU A 408 -1.79 24.90 -9.87
C LEU A 408 -2.85 23.79 -9.91
N PRO A 409 -3.63 23.61 -8.82
CA PRO A 409 -4.78 22.73 -8.82
C PRO A 409 -5.87 23.28 -9.74
N VAL A 410 -6.60 22.38 -10.38
CA VAL A 410 -7.80 22.71 -11.15
C VAL A 410 -8.97 21.96 -10.50
N PRO A 411 -10.03 22.66 -10.05
CA PRO A 411 -11.17 22.03 -9.39
C PRO A 411 -11.71 20.85 -10.20
N HIS A 412 -11.89 19.70 -9.55
CA HIS A 412 -12.37 18.44 -10.13
C HIS A 412 -11.55 17.87 -11.30
N ALA A 413 -10.35 18.38 -11.57
CA ALA A 413 -9.55 17.94 -12.71
C ALA A 413 -8.13 17.53 -12.35
N ARG A 414 -7.38 18.34 -11.58
CA ARG A 414 -5.95 18.10 -11.33
C ARG A 414 -5.55 18.56 -9.93
N PRO A 415 -4.69 17.81 -9.21
CA PRO A 415 -4.19 18.22 -7.91
C PRO A 415 -3.14 19.34 -8.02
N ALA A 416 -2.81 19.94 -6.88
CA ALA A 416 -1.68 20.83 -6.74
C ALA A 416 -0.40 20.01 -6.54
N THR A 417 0.70 20.42 -7.17
CA THR A 417 2.02 19.81 -6.94
C THR A 417 3.03 20.91 -6.70
N PHE A 418 3.71 20.86 -5.56
CA PHE A 418 4.77 21.80 -5.19
C PHE A 418 6.07 21.02 -5.01
N GLU A 419 7.12 21.43 -5.73
CA GLU A 419 8.48 20.92 -5.57
C GLU A 419 9.41 22.09 -5.21
N SER A 420 10.28 21.92 -4.23
CA SER A 420 11.34 22.90 -3.94
C SER A 420 12.57 22.21 -3.35
N VAL A 421 13.71 22.91 -3.38
CA VAL A 421 14.93 22.48 -2.69
C VAL A 421 15.08 23.27 -1.40
N LEU A 422 15.19 22.54 -0.28
CA LEU A 422 15.42 23.08 1.05
C LEU A 422 16.89 22.84 1.42
N THR A 423 17.59 23.89 1.84
CA THR A 423 18.96 23.83 2.33
C THR A 423 18.94 23.90 3.85
N LEU A 424 19.42 22.83 4.50
CA LEU A 424 19.44 22.72 5.96
C LEU A 424 20.87 22.83 6.48
N PRO A 425 21.20 23.89 7.23
CA PRO A 425 22.47 23.97 7.93
C PRO A 425 22.69 22.77 8.87
N GLY A 426 23.95 22.50 9.18
CA GLY A 426 24.34 21.46 10.14
C GLY A 426 23.73 21.68 11.51
N ARG A 427 23.20 20.63 12.14
CA ARG A 427 22.64 20.65 13.50
C ARG A 427 21.56 21.72 13.75
N SER A 428 20.86 22.19 12.73
CA SER A 428 19.78 23.16 12.86
C SER A 428 18.40 22.56 12.57
N SER A 429 17.36 23.29 12.93
CA SER A 429 15.98 22.99 12.56
C SER A 429 15.41 24.07 11.64
N LEU A 430 14.97 23.67 10.46
CA LEU A 430 14.30 24.53 9.49
C LEU A 430 12.79 24.39 9.63
N THR A 431 12.11 25.52 9.83
CA THR A 431 10.65 25.63 9.89
C THR A 431 10.16 26.34 8.64
N PHE A 432 9.47 25.58 7.78
CA PHE A 432 8.77 26.07 6.59
C PHE A 432 7.27 26.19 6.92
N THR A 433 6.68 27.34 6.65
CA THR A 433 5.23 27.57 6.84
C THR A 433 4.62 28.21 5.62
N MET A 434 3.37 27.84 5.32
CA MET A 434 2.60 28.40 4.21
C MET A 434 1.10 28.31 4.52
N ASP A 435 0.37 29.40 4.31
CA ASP A 435 -1.09 29.41 4.47
C ASP A 435 -1.77 28.66 3.32
N VAL A 436 -2.90 28.03 3.66
CA VAL A 436 -3.72 27.27 2.72
C VAL A 436 -5.19 27.68 2.85
N ALA A 437 -5.91 27.62 1.74
CA ALA A 437 -7.36 27.73 1.72
C ALA A 437 -8.00 26.35 1.51
N LYS A 438 -9.14 26.15 2.15
CA LYS A 438 -9.96 24.94 2.09
C LYS A 438 -11.20 25.22 1.24
N ALA A 439 -11.47 24.39 0.24
CA ALA A 439 -12.62 24.55 -0.63
C ALA A 439 -13.92 24.10 0.07
N PHE A 440 -15.02 24.81 -0.24
CA PHE A 440 -16.36 24.37 0.12
C PHE A 440 -16.85 23.35 -0.90
N LEU A 441 -17.11 22.14 -0.42
CA LEU A 441 -17.56 21.03 -1.26
C LEU A 441 -19.08 21.03 -1.38
N ARG A 442 -19.58 20.47 -2.48
CA ARG A 442 -21.00 20.14 -2.62
C ARG A 442 -21.33 18.94 -1.75
N TYR A 443 -22.59 18.81 -1.31
CA TYR A 443 -23.00 17.68 -0.48
C TYR A 443 -22.72 16.30 -1.12
N THR A 444 -22.76 16.21 -2.46
CA THR A 444 -22.48 14.99 -3.23
C THR A 444 -21.00 14.65 -3.32
N GLU A 445 -20.12 15.56 -2.92
CA GLU A 445 -18.66 15.40 -3.05
C GLU A 445 -18.02 14.89 -1.76
N HIS A 446 -18.74 14.92 -0.65
CA HIS A 446 -18.26 14.35 0.60
C HIS A 446 -18.21 12.82 0.54
N PRO A 447 -17.17 12.19 1.14
CA PRO A 447 -17.14 10.75 1.31
C PRO A 447 -18.26 10.29 2.28
N PRO A 448 -18.60 9.00 2.28
CA PRO A 448 -19.37 8.40 3.37
C PRO A 448 -18.65 8.70 4.70
N ASP A 449 -19.38 9.26 5.67
CA ASP A 449 -18.84 9.85 6.92
C ASP A 449 -17.98 11.12 6.69
N ALA A 450 -18.65 12.19 6.30
CA ALA A 450 -18.04 13.50 6.08
C ALA A 450 -17.39 14.10 7.35
N GLN A 451 -17.87 13.71 8.54
CA GLN A 451 -17.39 14.22 9.83
C GLN A 451 -15.99 13.72 10.20
N ARG A 452 -15.54 12.60 9.62
CA ARG A 452 -14.16 12.12 9.79
C ARG A 452 -13.13 13.10 9.21
N GLY A 453 -13.48 13.82 8.14
CA GLY A 453 -12.55 14.65 7.38
C GLY A 453 -11.87 13.90 6.22
N TRP A 454 -10.94 14.58 5.55
CA TRP A 454 -10.30 14.11 4.33
C TRP A 454 -8.83 13.77 4.55
N ASP A 455 -8.40 12.60 4.09
CA ASP A 455 -7.00 12.21 4.14
C ASP A 455 -6.20 12.95 3.06
N LEU A 456 -5.14 13.64 3.48
CA LEU A 456 -4.16 14.27 2.62
C LEU A 456 -2.94 13.36 2.48
N LEU A 457 -2.32 13.44 1.30
CA LEU A 457 -1.17 12.63 0.95
C LEU A 457 0.05 12.94 1.85
N PRO A 458 0.91 11.94 2.09
CA PRO A 458 2.27 12.16 2.56
C PRO A 458 3.04 13.13 1.65
N ALA A 459 3.74 14.09 2.27
CA ALA A 459 4.85 14.78 1.61
C ALA A 459 6.10 13.89 1.56
N ILE A 460 6.94 14.11 0.55
CA ILE A 460 8.15 13.32 0.27
C ILE A 460 9.38 14.21 0.36
N PHE A 461 10.40 13.74 1.08
CA PHE A 461 11.70 14.39 1.21
C PHE A 461 12.80 13.47 0.70
N THR A 462 13.63 13.96 -0.21
CA THR A 462 14.73 13.19 -0.80
C THR A 462 16.04 13.96 -0.64
N PRO A 463 17.04 13.40 0.06
CA PRO A 463 18.37 14.00 0.12
C PRO A 463 18.97 14.18 -1.26
N LEU A 464 19.57 15.33 -1.50
CA LEU A 464 20.35 15.64 -2.69
C LEU A 464 21.82 15.54 -2.35
N THR A 465 22.58 14.83 -3.17
CA THR A 465 24.04 14.79 -3.09
C THR A 465 24.59 15.25 -4.42
N GLU A 466 25.17 16.44 -4.44
CA GLU A 466 25.90 16.97 -5.59
C GLU A 466 27.32 16.41 -5.60
N PHE A 467 27.69 15.76 -6.70
CA PHE A 467 29.04 15.32 -6.94
C PHE A 467 29.89 16.44 -7.58
N PRO A 468 31.23 16.41 -7.45
CA PRO A 468 32.11 17.43 -8.04
C PRO A 468 32.00 17.59 -9.56
N ASN A 469 31.45 16.58 -10.24
CA ASN A 469 31.16 16.60 -11.68
C ASN A 469 29.84 17.31 -12.05
N GLY A 470 29.13 17.86 -11.06
CA GLY A 470 27.82 18.50 -11.22
C GLY A 470 26.64 17.53 -11.32
N SER A 471 26.87 16.21 -11.19
CA SER A 471 25.76 15.24 -11.16
C SER A 471 25.09 15.24 -9.79
N ILE A 472 23.76 15.25 -9.80
CA ILE A 472 22.93 15.19 -8.60
C ILE A 472 22.48 13.74 -8.43
N ASN A 473 22.80 13.14 -7.28
CA ASN A 473 22.25 11.85 -6.89
C ASN A 473 21.17 12.04 -5.83
N LEU A 474 20.08 11.31 -6.01
CA LEU A 474 18.94 11.31 -5.11
C LEU A 474 19.13 10.20 -4.07
N GLY A 475 19.13 10.60 -2.81
CA GLY A 475 19.16 9.69 -1.68
C GLY A 475 17.85 8.92 -1.50
N ARG A 476 17.73 8.24 -0.36
CA ARG A 476 16.52 7.46 -0.03
C ARG A 476 15.40 8.39 0.41
N ARG A 477 14.24 8.25 -0.25
CA ARG A 477 13.00 8.98 0.02
C ARG A 477 12.49 8.76 1.45
N VAL A 478 12.08 9.85 2.10
CA VAL A 478 11.43 9.88 3.41
C VAL A 478 10.00 10.38 3.25
N TYR A 479 9.03 9.56 3.67
CA TYR A 479 7.61 9.90 3.61
C TYR A 479 7.16 10.45 4.96
N THR A 480 6.41 11.55 4.93
CA THR A 480 5.73 12.06 6.12
C THR A 480 4.43 11.29 6.38
N PRO A 481 3.85 11.39 7.59
CA PRO A 481 2.50 10.87 7.82
C PRO A 481 1.46 11.55 6.91
N SER A 482 0.39 10.84 6.58
CA SER A 482 -0.81 11.47 6.02
C SER A 482 -1.39 12.47 7.03
N LEU A 483 -1.96 13.55 6.51
CA LEU A 483 -2.68 14.52 7.34
C LEU A 483 -4.17 14.30 7.19
N LEU A 484 -4.94 14.73 8.17
CA LEU A 484 -6.39 14.77 8.11
C LEU A 484 -6.83 16.22 8.06
N VAL A 485 -7.63 16.59 7.07
CA VAL A 485 -8.19 17.93 6.96
C VAL A 485 -9.69 17.92 7.22
N ASP A 486 -10.11 18.76 8.15
CA ASP A 486 -11.51 19.06 8.39
C ASP A 486 -11.97 20.18 7.46
N LEU A 487 -13.10 19.95 6.80
CA LEU A 487 -13.75 20.84 5.83
C LEU A 487 -15.15 21.19 6.33
N ALA A 488 -15.70 22.30 5.83
CA ALA A 488 -17.09 22.65 6.12
C ALA A 488 -18.03 21.54 5.65
N THR A 489 -18.66 20.84 6.59
CA THR A 489 -19.65 19.80 6.31
C THR A 489 -21.06 20.41 6.26
N PRO A 490 -21.88 20.10 5.23
CA PRO A 490 -23.26 20.56 5.19
C PRO A 490 -24.12 19.80 6.21
N ASP A 491 -25.31 20.32 6.50
CA ASP A 491 -26.31 19.61 7.31
C ASP A 491 -26.88 18.41 6.52
N PHE A 492 -26.40 17.20 6.82
CA PHE A 492 -26.88 15.95 6.22
C PHE A 492 -28.24 15.49 6.74
N SER A 493 -28.75 16.08 7.83
CA SER A 493 -30.01 15.64 8.44
C SER A 493 -31.23 15.95 7.57
N MET A 494 -31.23 17.08 6.85
CA MET A 494 -32.37 17.48 6.02
C MET A 494 -32.58 16.51 4.84
N PRO A 495 -31.59 16.18 4.00
CA PRO A 495 -31.76 15.16 2.96
C PRO A 495 -32.17 13.79 3.52
N TYR A 496 -31.58 13.37 4.65
CA TYR A 496 -31.92 12.10 5.29
C TYR A 496 -33.38 12.02 5.72
N ASN A 497 -33.88 13.08 6.37
CA ASN A 497 -35.29 13.16 6.79
C ASN A 497 -36.24 13.11 5.59
N VAL A 498 -35.91 13.78 4.50
CA VAL A 498 -36.72 13.76 3.27
C VAL A 498 -36.71 12.38 2.62
N ILE A 499 -35.55 11.72 2.53
CA ILE A 499 -35.44 10.35 1.99
C ILE A 499 -36.26 9.37 2.83
N ILE A 500 -36.13 9.39 4.16
CA ILE A 500 -36.91 8.50 5.02
C ILE A 500 -38.40 8.73 4.87
N PHE A 501 -38.84 9.99 4.88
CA PHE A 501 -40.24 10.32 4.73
C PHE A 501 -40.79 9.81 3.39
N THR A 502 -40.11 10.12 2.28
CA THR A 502 -40.53 9.70 0.94
C THR A 502 -40.52 8.18 0.77
N CYS A 503 -39.47 7.50 1.21
CA CYS A 503 -39.40 6.03 1.19
C CYS A 503 -40.52 5.40 2.03
N SER A 504 -40.84 5.97 3.20
CA SER A 504 -41.93 5.49 4.07
C SER A 504 -43.30 5.66 3.41
N VAL A 505 -43.54 6.81 2.77
CA VAL A 505 -44.78 7.07 2.01
C VAL A 505 -44.91 6.09 0.84
N VAL A 506 -43.84 5.89 0.07
CA VAL A 506 -43.82 4.95 -1.06
C VAL A 506 -44.07 3.52 -0.58
N ALA A 507 -43.40 3.09 0.49
CA ALA A 507 -43.60 1.76 1.08
C ALA A 507 -45.03 1.58 1.59
N PHE A 508 -45.61 2.61 2.22
CA PHE A 508 -47.00 2.57 2.69
C PHE A 508 -48.01 2.47 1.53
N ILE A 509 -47.83 3.28 0.48
CA ILE A 509 -48.70 3.23 -0.71
C ILE A 509 -48.57 1.86 -1.39
N PHE A 510 -47.35 1.40 -1.62
CA PHE A 510 -47.10 0.09 -2.23
C PHE A 510 -47.72 -1.03 -1.39
N GLY A 511 -47.47 -1.05 -0.08
CA GLY A 511 -48.03 -2.06 0.83
C GLY A 511 -49.56 -2.02 0.87
N SER A 512 -50.16 -0.83 0.85
CA SER A 512 -51.62 -0.67 0.83
C SER A 512 -52.24 -1.18 -0.47
N VAL A 513 -51.66 -0.81 -1.63
CA VAL A 513 -52.10 -1.27 -2.95
C VAL A 513 -51.92 -2.78 -3.08
N PHE A 514 -50.75 -3.29 -2.69
CA PHE A 514 -50.44 -4.72 -2.73
C PHE A 514 -51.41 -5.52 -1.85
N ASN A 515 -51.68 -5.06 -0.62
CA ASN A 515 -52.67 -5.68 0.26
C ASN A 515 -54.08 -5.62 -0.34
N ALA A 516 -54.50 -4.50 -0.93
CA ALA A 516 -55.82 -4.39 -1.55
C ALA A 516 -56.00 -5.35 -2.73
N LEU A 517 -54.95 -5.57 -3.53
CA LEU A 517 -54.99 -6.46 -4.69
C LEU A 517 -54.88 -7.95 -4.32
N THR A 518 -54.16 -8.29 -3.25
CA THR A 518 -53.86 -9.69 -2.91
C THR A 518 -54.75 -10.26 -1.81
N ARG A 519 -55.30 -9.42 -0.93
CA ARG A 519 -56.09 -9.87 0.22
C ARG A 519 -57.51 -10.22 -0.21
N LYS A 520 -57.93 -11.46 0.05
CA LYS A 520 -59.33 -11.89 -0.14
C LYS A 520 -60.19 -11.34 0.99
N PHE A 521 -61.08 -10.40 0.69
CA PHE A 521 -62.07 -9.91 1.63
C PHE A 521 -63.19 -10.94 1.79
N ILE A 522 -63.44 -11.41 3.01
CA ILE A 522 -64.55 -12.32 3.34
C ILE A 522 -65.64 -11.50 4.04
N ILE A 523 -66.87 -11.58 3.52
CA ILE A 523 -68.01 -10.88 4.11
C ILE A 523 -68.47 -11.67 5.33
N VAL A 524 -68.33 -11.08 6.51
CA VAL A 524 -68.93 -11.60 7.75
C VAL A 524 -70.28 -10.89 7.94
N ARG A 525 -71.38 -11.64 7.84
CA ARG A 525 -72.72 -11.11 8.16
C ARG A 525 -72.89 -11.10 9.67
N LEU A 526 -73.12 -9.91 10.23
CA LEU A 526 -73.48 -9.75 11.64
C LEU A 526 -75.00 -9.84 11.76
N GLU A 527 -75.50 -10.85 12.50
CA GLU A 527 -76.92 -10.97 12.81
C GLU A 527 -77.34 -9.90 13.84
N PRO A 528 -78.55 -9.33 13.73
CA PRO A 528 -79.01 -8.29 14.65
C PRO A 528 -79.24 -8.89 16.04
N GLN A 529 -78.53 -8.35 17.04
CA GLN A 529 -78.70 -8.75 18.45
C GLN A 529 -80.14 -8.47 18.90
N LYS A 530 -80.88 -9.54 19.22
CA LYS A 530 -82.12 -9.45 20.00
C LYS A 530 -81.78 -8.89 21.39
N GLN A 531 -82.29 -7.69 21.68
CA GLN A 531 -82.36 -7.18 23.05
C GLN A 531 -83.16 -8.18 23.89
N THR A 532 -82.50 -8.78 24.87
CA THR A 532 -83.18 -9.54 25.93
C THR A 532 -83.08 -8.69 27.19
N GLU A 533 -84.17 -8.03 27.52
CA GLU A 533 -84.35 -7.37 28.80
C GLU A 533 -84.50 -8.41 29.93
N ASN A 534 -83.95 -8.06 31.09
CA ASN A 534 -84.28 -8.51 32.44
C ASN A 534 -83.86 -9.93 32.85
N SER A 535 -82.89 -10.02 33.76
CA SER A 535 -83.19 -9.99 35.21
C SER A 535 -81.96 -10.28 36.09
N VAL A 536 -81.74 -9.38 37.05
CA VAL A 536 -81.38 -9.63 38.46
C VAL A 536 -80.12 -10.49 38.77
N GLY A 537 -79.03 -9.78 39.08
CA GLY A 537 -78.35 -9.86 40.38
C GLY A 537 -77.34 -10.99 40.64
N LYS A 538 -76.04 -10.65 40.72
CA LYS A 538 -75.16 -10.83 41.90
C LYS A 538 -73.69 -10.53 41.58
N ASN A 539 -73.06 -9.75 42.46
CA ASN A 539 -71.61 -9.64 42.65
C ASN A 539 -70.97 -11.02 42.87
N ILE A 540 -69.80 -11.28 42.24
CA ILE A 540 -68.66 -12.01 42.84
C ILE A 540 -67.36 -11.48 42.24
N ASP A 541 -66.41 -11.11 43.11
CA ASP A 541 -65.04 -10.69 42.83
C ASP A 541 -64.11 -11.82 42.32
N ALA A 542 -63.00 -11.37 41.70
CA ALA A 542 -61.65 -11.95 41.76
C ALA A 542 -61.14 -12.99 40.73
N ASN A 543 -59.92 -12.67 40.28
CA ASN A 543 -58.77 -13.51 39.91
C ASN A 543 -58.42 -13.82 38.44
N LYS A 544 -57.36 -13.13 37.99
CA LYS A 544 -56.03 -13.62 37.56
C LYS A 544 -55.88 -14.67 36.44
N SER A 545 -54.86 -14.39 35.63
CA SER A 545 -53.97 -15.30 34.87
C SER A 545 -54.58 -15.86 33.56
N ASN A 546 -53.90 -15.96 32.43
CA ASN A 546 -52.47 -16.12 32.18
C ASN A 546 -52.11 -15.69 30.73
N LYS A 547 -50.89 -15.18 30.60
CA LYS A 547 -50.09 -15.07 29.37
C LYS A 547 -49.73 -16.50 28.88
N PRO A 548 -49.35 -16.68 27.60
CA PRO A 548 -48.11 -17.41 27.38
C PRO A 548 -47.17 -16.76 26.34
N ASP A 549 -45.91 -17.11 26.54
CA ASP A 549 -44.69 -16.52 25.99
C ASP A 549 -44.34 -16.95 24.56
N ALA A 550 -43.45 -16.13 23.99
CA ALA A 550 -42.62 -16.36 22.83
C ALA A 550 -41.59 -17.49 23.05
N SER A 551 -41.26 -18.19 21.97
CA SER A 551 -40.02 -18.96 21.84
C SER A 551 -39.45 -18.76 20.43
N GLU A 552 -38.22 -18.28 20.38
CA GLU A 552 -37.30 -18.31 19.24
C GLU A 552 -36.91 -19.75 18.87
N SER A 553 -36.62 -19.98 17.58
CA SER A 553 -35.65 -20.99 17.16
C SER A 553 -35.06 -20.60 15.80
N GLU A 554 -33.75 -20.43 15.78
CA GLU A 554 -32.86 -20.15 14.65
C GLU A 554 -32.71 -21.31 13.64
N ALA A 555 -31.96 -20.99 12.58
CA ALA A 555 -31.18 -21.85 11.66
C ALA A 555 -31.85 -22.22 10.33
N HIS A 556 -31.57 -21.42 9.29
CA HIS A 556 -30.44 -21.66 8.38
C HIS A 556 -29.98 -20.38 7.67
#